data_AF-A0A951CIJ1-F1
#
_entry.id   AF-A0A951CIJ1-F1
#
_cell.length_a   1.000
_cell.length_b   1.000
_cell.length_c   1.000
_cell.angle_alpha   90.00
_cell.angle_beta   90.00
_cell.angle_gamma   90.00
#
_symmetry.space_group_name_H-M   'P 1'
#
loop_
_entity.id
_entity.type
_entity.pdbx_description
1 polymer ?
#
loop_
_entity_poly.entity_id
_entity_poly.type
_entity_poly.pdbx_seq_one_letter_code
_entity_poly.pdbx_strand_id
1 'polypeptide(L)' 'AALVDVLRRAGHDRLLVTTSNDNLAALRFYQRRGFRLHAIRCGAVDEARVRKPTIPLVGFNDIQLHDEIDLLLTF' A
#
# COMPACT_ATOMS: atom_id res chain seq x y z
N ALA A 1 -14.38 4.14 -7.01
CA ALA A 1 -15.82 3.85 -7.09
C ALA A 1 -16.02 2.41 -7.55
N ALA A 2 -15.75 2.08 -8.82
CA ALA A 2 -16.04 0.75 -9.38
C ALA A 2 -15.71 -0.47 -8.49
N LEU A 3 -14.46 -0.62 -8.02
CA LEU A 3 -14.09 -1.76 -7.15
C LEU A 3 -14.81 -1.75 -5.79
N VAL A 4 -14.90 -0.59 -5.15
CA VAL A 4 -15.57 -0.44 -3.84
C VAL A 4 -17.05 -0.80 -3.95
N ASP A 5 -17.71 -0.38 -5.04
CA ASP A 5 -19.12 -0.69 -5.28
C ASP A 5 -19.34 -2.18 -5.53
N VAL A 6 -18.42 -2.85 -6.24
CA VAL A 6 -18.43 -4.31 -6.41
C VAL A 6 -18.25 -5.02 -5.07
N LEU A 7 -17.29 -4.60 -4.25
CA LEU A 7 -17.03 -5.20 -2.94
C LEU A 7 -18.21 -5.04 -1.98
N ARG A 8 -18.84 -3.87 -1.94
CA ARG A 8 -20.08 -3.65 -1.18
C ARG A 8 -21.20 -4.60 -1.59
N ARG A 9 -21.43 -4.75 -2.90
CA ARG A 9 -22.46 -5.66 -3.44
C ARG A 9 -22.16 -7.13 -3.12
N ALA A 10 -20.89 -7.48 -2.98
CA ALA A 10 -20.45 -8.80 -2.55
C ALA A 10 -20.51 -9.01 -1.02
N GLY A 11 -20.94 -8.01 -0.24
CA GLY A 11 -21.08 -8.12 1.21
C GLY A 11 -19.80 -7.85 2.01
N HIS A 12 -18.77 -7.26 1.38
CA HIS A 12 -17.59 -6.78 2.11
C HIS A 12 -17.82 -5.38 2.67
N ASP A 13 -17.19 -5.09 3.81
CA ASP A 13 -17.30 -3.84 4.56
C ASP A 13 -16.00 -3.02 4.56
N ARG A 14 -14.93 -3.56 3.96
CA ARG A 14 -13.62 -2.95 3.95
C ARG A 14 -12.73 -3.40 2.80
N LEU A 15 -11.73 -2.58 2.48
CA LEU A 15 -10.67 -2.86 1.53
C LEU A 15 -9.33 -2.43 2.12
N LEU A 16 -8.40 -3.39 2.20
CA LEU A 16 -7.00 -3.14 2.54
C LEU A 16 -6.20 -3.02 1.24
N VAL A 17 -5.33 -2.02 1.18
CA VAL A 17 -4.33 -1.87 0.11
C VAL A 17 -2.95 -1.75 0.73
N THR A 18 -1.95 -2.26 0.03
CA THR A 18 -0.54 -2.13 0.43
C THR A 18 0.18 -1.29 -0.61
N THR A 19 1.04 -0.39 -0.16
CA THR A 19 2.01 0.33 -0.99
C THR A 19 3.37 0.32 -0.31
N SER A 20 4.45 0.53 -1.04
CA SER A 20 5.77 0.72 -0.45
C SER A 20 5.99 2.15 0.06
N ASN A 21 6.92 2.33 0.99
CA ASN A 21 7.20 3.59 1.69
C ASN A 21 7.66 4.74 0.78
N ASP A 22 8.27 4.42 -0.36
CA ASP A 22 8.72 5.36 -1.39
C ASP A 22 7.59 5.98 -2.21
N ASN A 23 6.44 5.30 -2.30
CA ASN A 23 5.35 5.66 -3.21
C ASN A 23 4.42 6.72 -2.63
N LEU A 24 4.96 7.94 -2.51
CA LEU A 24 4.22 9.11 -2.00
C LEU A 24 2.96 9.42 -2.84
N ALA A 25 3.00 9.13 -4.14
CA ALA A 25 1.86 9.34 -5.03
C ALA A 25 0.67 8.44 -4.66
N ALA A 26 0.93 7.16 -4.37
CA ALA A 26 -0.08 6.22 -3.89
C ALA A 26 -0.61 6.63 -2.51
N LEU A 27 0.27 6.99 -1.57
CA LEU A 27 -0.14 7.47 -0.24
C LEU A 27 -1.08 8.67 -0.33
N ARG A 28 -0.74 9.67 -1.15
CA ARG A 28 -1.61 10.83 -1.42
C ARG A 28 -2.93 10.41 -2.07
N PHE A 29 -2.87 9.52 -3.06
CA PHE A 29 -4.04 9.06 -3.81
C PHE A 29 -5.07 8.37 -2.91
N TYR A 30 -4.62 7.46 -2.05
CA TYR A 30 -5.48 6.68 -1.17
C TYR A 30 -6.04 7.52 -0.02
N GLN A 31 -5.20 8.33 0.64
CA GLN A 31 -5.66 9.19 1.74
C GLN A 31 -6.74 10.18 1.28
N ARG A 32 -6.58 10.79 0.08
CA ARG A 32 -7.62 11.67 -0.50
C ARG A 32 -8.93 10.96 -0.82
N ARG A 33 -8.97 9.63 -0.82
CA ARG A 33 -10.14 8.79 -1.07
C ARG A 33 -10.70 8.14 0.19
N GLY A 34 -10.26 8.58 1.37
CA GLY A 34 -10.77 8.13 2.66
C GLY A 34 -10.08 6.88 3.22
N PHE A 35 -9.07 6.34 2.54
CA PHE A 35 -8.22 5.31 3.13
C PHE A 35 -7.40 5.91 4.27
N ARG A 36 -7.22 5.16 5.35
CA ARG A 36 -6.41 5.54 6.51
C ARG A 36 -5.24 4.58 6.68
N LEU A 37 -4.12 5.10 7.18
CA LEU A 37 -2.99 4.26 7.59
C LEU A 37 -3.49 3.20 8.59
N HIS A 38 -3.13 1.94 8.34
CA HIS A 38 -3.54 0.80 9.14
C HIS A 38 -2.35 0.12 9.81
N ALA A 39 -1.29 -0.15 9.03
CA ALA A 39 -0.07 -0.76 9.54
C ALA A 39 1.15 -0.33 8.71
N ILE A 40 2.32 -0.34 9.35
CA ILE A 40 3.62 -0.26 8.67
C ILE A 40 4.34 -1.56 8.98
N ARG A 41 4.78 -2.26 7.94
CA ARG A 41 5.54 -3.51 8.02
C ARG A 41 6.99 -3.18 7.70
N CYS A 42 7.73 -2.81 8.74
CA CYS A 42 9.12 -2.39 8.61
C CYS A 42 9.98 -3.53 8.06
N GLY A 43 10.82 -3.25 7.07
CA GLY A 43 11.71 -4.23 6.44
C GLY A 43 11.02 -5.27 5.54
N ALA A 44 9.70 -5.18 5.35
CA ALA A 44 8.97 -6.14 4.51
C ALA A 44 9.50 -6.17 3.06
N VAL A 45 9.95 -5.04 2.53
CA VAL A 45 10.53 -5.00 1.19
C VAL A 45 11.96 -5.56 1.18
N ASP A 46 12.71 -5.37 2.27
CA ASP A 46 14.03 -5.99 2.43
C ASP A 46 13.94 -7.52 2.43
N GLU A 47 12.98 -8.07 3.18
CA GLU A 47 12.68 -9.50 3.17
C GLU A 47 12.21 -9.99 1.78
N ALA A 48 11.38 -9.20 1.10
CA ALA A 48 10.96 -9.52 -0.27
C ALA A 48 12.15 -9.54 -1.23
N ARG A 49 13.12 -8.63 -1.05
CA ARG A 49 14.34 -8.53 -1.86
C ARG A 49 15.24 -9.75 -1.74
N VAL A 50 15.26 -10.43 -0.59
CA VAL A 50 15.98 -11.72 -0.45
C VAL A 50 15.46 -12.76 -1.46
N ARG A 51 14.14 -12.82 -1.66
CA ARG A 51 13.51 -13.74 -2.63
C ARG A 51 13.51 -13.21 -4.06
N LYS A 52 13.44 -11.89 -4.21
CA LYS A 52 13.44 -11.21 -5.52
C LYS A 52 14.50 -10.11 -5.53
N PRO A 53 15.78 -10.46 -5.80
CA PRO A 53 16.89 -9.51 -5.78
C PRO A 53 16.75 -8.37 -6.80
N THR A 54 15.87 -8.52 -7.79
CA THR A 54 15.58 -7.47 -8.78
C THR A 54 14.75 -6.31 -8.20
N ILE A 55 14.29 -6.39 -6.94
CA ILE A 55 13.64 -5.27 -6.26
C ILE A 55 14.72 -4.20 -5.99
N PRO A 56 14.58 -2.97 -6.51
CA PRO A 56 15.60 -1.95 -6.37
C PRO A 56 15.79 -1.52 -4.90
N LEU A 57 16.96 -0.98 -4.58
CA LEU A 57 17.25 -0.40 -3.26
C LEU A 57 16.60 0.97 -3.07
N VAL A 58 16.46 1.71 -4.16
CA VAL A 58 15.86 3.05 -4.20
C VAL A 58 14.63 2.99 -5.08
N GLY A 59 13.51 3.44 -4.54
CA GLY A 59 12.22 3.48 -5.21
C GLY A 59 11.95 4.83 -5.86
N PHE A 60 10.67 5.18 -5.92
CA PHE A 60 10.20 6.49 -6.37
C PHE A 60 10.71 7.61 -5.46
N ASN A 61 10.89 8.80 -6.06
CA ASN A 61 11.27 10.02 -5.34
C ASN A 61 12.62 9.93 -4.61
N ASP A 62 13.53 9.08 -5.07
CA ASP A 62 14.85 8.83 -4.46
C ASP A 62 14.79 8.36 -3.00
N ILE A 63 13.68 7.70 -2.61
CA ILE A 63 13.47 7.17 -1.26
C ILE A 63 13.94 5.72 -1.21
N GLN A 64 14.69 5.36 -0.15
CA GLN A 64 15.11 3.98 0.06
C GLN A 64 13.90 3.07 0.30
N LEU A 65 13.88 1.93 -0.38
CA LEU A 65 12.76 1.02 -0.39
C LEU A 65 12.95 -0.05 0.69
N HIS A 66 12.30 0.12 1.83
CA HIS A 66 12.46 -0.76 3.00
C HIS A 66 11.14 -1.38 3.44
N ASP A 67 10.07 -0.58 3.44
CA ASP A 67 8.87 -0.89 4.20
C ASP A 67 7.63 -0.95 3.32
N GLU A 68 6.66 -1.73 3.77
CA GLU A 68 5.31 -1.73 3.21
C GLU A 68 4.37 -1.01 4.17
N ILE A 69 3.46 -0.21 3.60
CA ILE A 69 2.44 0.58 4.30
C ILE A 69 1.08 0.07 3.85
N ASP A 70 0.30 -0.39 4.81
CA ASP A 70 -1.06 -0.86 4.59
C ASP A 70 -2.05 0.28 4.92
N LEU A 71 -3.01 0.52 4.02
CA LEU A 71 -4.09 1.49 4.20
C LEU A 71 -5.44 0.81 4.09
N LEU A 72 -6.36 1.18 4.98
CA LEU A 72 -7.70 0.61 5.08
C LEU A 72 -8.76 1.63 4.70
N LEU A 73 -9.70 1.23 3.85
CA LEU A 73 -10.97 1.91 3.64
C LEU A 73 -12.09 1.04 4.19
N THR A 74 -12.90 1.57 5.09
CA THR A 74 -14.16 0.95 5.56
C THR A 74 -15.33 1.60 4.84
N PHE A 75 -16.34 0.84 4.41
CA PHE A 75 -17.38 1.34 3.51
C PHE A 75 -18.70 0.59 3.55
#